data_AF-A0A9Q1CPN8-F1
#
_entry.id   AF-A0A9Q1CPN8-F1
#
_cell.length_a   1.000
_cell.length_b   1.000
_cell.length_c   1.000
_cell.angle_alpha   90.00
_cell.angle_beta   90.00
_cell.angle_gamma   90.00
#
_symmetry.space_group_name_H-M   'P 1'
#
loop_
_entity.id
_entity.type
_entity.pdbx_description
1 polymer ?
#
loop_
_entity_poly.entity_id
_entity_poly.type
_entity_poly.pdbx_seq_one_letter_code
_entity_poly.pdbx_strand_id
1 'polypeptide(L)' 'MSGHVHLVTDRTVKPVIVPPCRVPIAFKSKLKRRWQRREKLGVIQKVKDPSDWVSWLVTACSCYPNGDS' A
#
# COMPACT_ATOMS: atom_id res chain seq x y z
N MET A 1 6.98 26.15 -1.90
CA MET A 1 7.83 25.85 -0.74
C MET A 1 7.87 24.34 -0.58
N SER A 2 9.04 23.70 -0.78
CA SER A 2 9.15 22.24 -0.55
C SER A 2 9.38 22.03 0.94
N GLY A 3 8.34 21.60 1.66
CA GLY A 3 8.45 21.25 3.08
C GLY A 3 8.98 19.83 3.21
N HIS A 4 10.26 19.68 3.52
CA HIS A 4 10.83 18.38 3.86
C HIS A 4 10.50 18.02 5.32
N VAL A 5 9.87 16.86 5.53
CA VAL A 5 9.59 16.29 6.85
C VAL A 5 10.50 15.09 7.05
N HIS A 6 11.20 15.04 8.18
CA HIS A 6 12.02 13.89 8.57
C HIS A 6 11.23 13.00 9.53
N LEU A 7 10.99 11.75 9.14
CA LEU A 7 10.26 10.76 9.95
C LEU A 7 11.26 9.77 10.52
N VAL A 8 11.17 9.51 11.83
CA VAL A 8 12.03 8.55 12.55
C VAL A 8 11.15 7.63 13.39
N THR A 9 11.44 6.34 13.38
CA THR A 9 10.83 5.36 14.27
C THR A 9 11.56 5.32 15.61
N ASP A 10 10.85 5.10 16.71
CA ASP A 10 11.47 4.85 18.01
C ASP A 10 12.38 3.60 17.94
N ARG A 11 13.57 3.67 18.54
CA ARG A 11 14.60 2.62 18.52
C ARG A 11 14.19 1.34 19.26
N THR A 12 13.21 1.44 20.14
CA THR A 12 12.71 0.31 20.94
C THR A 12 11.62 -0.47 20.24
N VAL A 13 11.06 0.07 19.15
CA VAL A 13 9.94 -0.54 18.44
C VAL A 13 10.41 -1.72 17.61
N LYS A 14 9.80 -2.88 17.86
CA LYS A 14 10.03 -4.08 17.07
C LYS A 14 9.22 -4.04 15.78
N PRO A 15 9.79 -4.53 14.67
CA PRO A 15 9.08 -4.65 13.41
C PRO A 15 7.88 -5.59 13.53
N VAL A 16 6.78 -5.21 12.88
CA VAL A 16 5.55 -6.00 12.82
C VAL A 16 5.43 -6.63 11.43
N ILE A 17 5.33 -7.96 11.42
CA ILE A 17 5.06 -8.76 10.23
C ILE A 17 3.66 -9.34 10.37
N VAL A 18 2.72 -8.84 9.57
CA VAL A 18 1.39 -9.45 9.49
C VAL A 18 1.39 -10.63 8.53
N PRO A 19 0.60 -11.70 8.80
CA PRO A 19 0.51 -12.85 7.90
C PRO A 19 -0.14 -12.45 6.56
N PRO A 20 0.28 -13.07 5.44
CA PRO A 20 -0.33 -12.83 4.14
C PRO A 20 -1.82 -13.23 4.10
N CYS A 21 -2.67 -12.33 3.59
CA CYS A 21 -4.09 -12.61 3.38
C CYS A 21 -4.40 -12.80 1.89
N ARG A 22 -5.39 -13.65 1.57
CA ARG A 22 -5.84 -13.88 0.20
C ARG A 22 -6.72 -12.72 -0.29
N VAL A 23 -6.40 -12.18 -1.46
CA VAL A 23 -7.26 -11.19 -2.15
C VAL A 23 -8.41 -11.92 -2.85
N PRO A 24 -9.68 -11.52 -2.64
CA PRO A 24 -10.82 -12.12 -3.36
C PRO A 24 -10.66 -11.95 -4.88
N ILE A 25 -11.05 -12.97 -5.64
CA ILE A 25 -10.76 -13.05 -7.08
C ILE A 25 -11.33 -11.85 -7.85
N ALA A 26 -12.54 -11.40 -7.50
CA ALA A 26 -13.19 -10.24 -8.10
C ALA A 26 -12.35 -8.95 -8.02
N PHE A 27 -11.49 -8.82 -6.99
CA PHE A 27 -10.68 -7.62 -6.78
C PHE A 27 -9.25 -7.74 -7.31
N LYS A 28 -8.75 -8.94 -7.61
CA LYS A 28 -7.35 -9.16 -8.02
C LYS A 28 -6.94 -8.30 -9.22
N SER A 29 -7.76 -8.25 -10.26
CA SER A 29 -7.46 -7.53 -11.50
C SER A 29 -7.45 -6.00 -11.28
N LYS A 30 -8.45 -5.47 -10.58
CA LYS A 30 -8.55 -4.04 -10.21
C LYS A 30 -7.37 -3.62 -9.33
N LEU A 31 -7.01 -4.45 -8.36
CA LEU A 31 -5.89 -4.18 -7.45
C LEU A 31 -4.55 -4.11 -8.21
N LYS A 32 -4.28 -5.08 -9.08
CA LYS A 32 -3.05 -5.10 -9.89
C LYS A 32 -2.91 -3.85 -10.76
N ARG A 33 -3.99 -3.41 -11.42
CA ARG A 33 -3.99 -2.16 -12.22
C ARG A 33 -3.70 -0.93 -11.36
N ARG A 34 -4.28 -0.85 -10.16
CA ARG A 34 -4.04 0.26 -9.22
C ARG A 34 -2.59 0.32 -8.79
N TRP A 35 -1.98 -0.82 -8.47
CA TRP A 35 -0.55 -0.88 -8.15
C TRP A 35 0.32 -0.43 -9.31
N GLN A 36 0.12 -0.96 -10.52
CA GLN A 36 0.88 -0.54 -11.70
C GLN A 36 0.79 0.97 -11.95
N ARG A 37 -0.40 1.56 -11.79
CA ARG A 37 -0.57 3.02 -11.87
C ARG A 37 0.24 3.75 -10.80
N ARG A 38 0.23 3.28 -9.55
CA ARG A 38 0.98 3.90 -8.45
C ARG A 38 2.49 3.74 -8.59
N GLU A 39 2.95 2.62 -9.15
CA GLU A 39 4.36 2.41 -9.51
C GLU A 39 4.79 3.41 -10.60
N LYS A 40 3.98 3.60 -11.65
CA LYS A 40 4.25 4.59 -12.71
C LYS A 40 4.28 6.03 -12.20
N LEU A 41 3.48 6.35 -11.17
CA LEU A 41 3.47 7.66 -10.53
C LEU A 41 4.62 7.86 -9.52
N GLY A 42 5.46 6.83 -9.29
CA GLY A 42 6.57 6.89 -8.33
C GLY A 42 6.12 6.91 -6.86
N VAL A 43 4.86 6.55 -6.57
CA VAL A 43 4.32 6.58 -5.20
C VAL A 43 4.68 5.31 -4.42
N ILE A 44 4.82 4.17 -5.11
CA ILE A 44 5.23 2.90 -4.51
C ILE A 44 6.30 2.24 -5.40
N GLN A 45 7.12 1.39 -4.78
CA GLN A 45 8.12 0.58 -5.47
C GLN A 45 8.06 -0.88 -5.02
N LYS A 46 8.51 -1.78 -5.88
CA LYS A 46 8.67 -3.19 -5.50
C LYS A 46 9.90 -3.34 -4.62
N VAL A 47 9.71 -4.04 -3.51
CA VAL A 47 10.81 -4.47 -2.63
C VAL A 47 11.16 -5.91 -3.03
N LYS A 48 12.43 -6.16 -3.39
CA LYS A 48 12.92 -7.48 -3.78
C LYS A 48 13.39 -8.29 -2.58
N ASP A 49 14.04 -7.61 -1.64
CA ASP A 49 14.58 -8.20 -0.43
C ASP A 49 13.51 -8.30 0.66
N PRO A 50 13.60 -9.28 1.58
CA PRO A 50 12.68 -9.35 2.70
C PRO A 50 12.75 -8.05 3.51
N SER A 51 11.58 -7.48 3.80
CA SER A 51 11.46 -6.34 4.72
C SER A 51 11.01 -6.85 6.07
N ASP A 52 11.56 -6.27 7.13
CA ASP A 52 11.13 -6.55 8.49
C ASP A 52 9.68 -6.11 8.74
N TRP A 53 9.14 -5.22 7.91
CA TRP A 53 7.80 -4.66 8.07
C TRP A 53 6.84 -5.16 7.00
N VAL A 54 5.75 -5.78 7.42
CA VAL A 54 4.64 -6.17 6.52
C VAL A 54 3.34 -5.69 7.13
N SER A 55 2.59 -4.91 6.36
CA SER A 55 1.27 -4.39 6.74
C SER A 55 0.17 -5.02 5.91
N TRP A 56 -1.05 -5.09 6.44
CA TRP A 56 -2.19 -5.56 5.68
C TRP A 56 -2.58 -4.55 4.62
N LEU A 57 -3.10 -5.07 3.51
CA LEU A 57 -3.74 -4.28 2.48
C LEU A 57 -5.21 -4.64 2.39
N VAL A 58 -6.05 -3.62 2.43
CA VAL A 58 -7.51 -3.75 2.27
C VAL A 58 -7.97 -3.04 1.00
N THR A 59 -8.98 -3.60 0.35
CA THR A 59 -9.67 -2.97 -0.79
C THR A 59 -11.11 -2.64 -0.40
N ALA A 60 -11.46 -1.36 -0.41
CA ALA A 60 -12.84 -0.93 -0.25
C ALA A 60 -13.51 -0.77 -1.62
N CYS A 61 -14.74 -1.28 -1.75
CA CYS A 61 -15.65 -0.80 -2.79
C CYS A 61 -16.10 0.60 -2.40
N SER A 62 -15.69 1.59 -3.18
CA SER A 62 -16.21 2.95 -3.07
C SER A 62 -17.63 2.94 -3.63
N CYS A 63 -18.62 2.72 -2.77
CA CYS A 63 -20.03 3.03 -3.07
C CYS A 63 -20.30 4.47 -2.64
N TYR A 64 -19.50 5.44 -3.11
CA TYR A 64 -19.80 6.85 -2.90
C TYR A 64 -20.80 7.29 -3.99
N PRO A 65 -21.93 7.92 -3.62
CA PRO A 65 -22.98 8.25 -4.59
C PRO A 65 -22.60 9.34 -5.60
N ASN A 66 -21.51 10.07 -5.39
CA ASN A 66 -21.06 11.15 -6.28
C ASN A 66 -19.52 11.10 -6.43
N GLY A 67 -19.00 10.32 -7.38
CA GLY A 67 -17.54 10.28 -7.54
C GLY A 67 -17.00 9.34 -8.59
N ASP A 68 -17.56 9.37 -9.80
CA ASP A 68 -16.78 9.07 -11.01
C ASP A 68 -16.66 10.38 -11.79
N SER A 69 -15.43 10.84 -12.00
CA SER A 69 -15.03 11.80 -13.03
C SER A 69 -14.00 11.12 -13.91
#